data_AF-A0A349X6I7-F1
#
_entry.id   AF-A0A349X6I7-F1
#
_cell.length_a   1.000
_cell.length_b   1.000
_cell.length_c   1.000
_cell.angle_alpha   90.00
_cell.angle_beta   90.00
_cell.angle_gamma   90.00
#
_symmetry.space_group_name_H-M   'P 1'
#
loop_
_entity.id
_entity.type
_entity.pdbx_description
1 polymer ?
#
loop_
_entity_poly.entity_id
_entity_poly.type
_entity_poly.pdbx_seq_one_letter_code
_entity_poly.pdbx_strand_id
1 'polypeptide(L)'
;MLAEYRAHVAERAEMGIVPAPLNAEQVAALIELLKNPPAGEEDFLMELFTQRVPAGVDEAAYVKASFLAAVVKGEVSCELISDERATTILGSMLGGYNIQPL
;
A
#
# COMPACT_ATOMS: atom_id res chain seq x y z
N MET A 1 3.07 -8.94 -9.70
CA MET A 1 2.96 -7.56 -9.17
C MET A 1 4.13 -6.66 -9.59
N LEU A 2 5.34 -6.71 -9.01
CA LEU A 2 6.38 -5.68 -9.28
C LEU A 2 6.79 -5.56 -10.75
N ALA A 3 7.06 -6.68 -11.42
CA ALA A 3 7.44 -6.68 -12.84
C ALA A 3 6.31 -6.11 -13.72
N GLU A 4 5.07 -6.51 -13.46
CA GLU A 4 3.88 -6.01 -14.17
C GLU A 4 3.65 -4.52 -13.90
N TYR A 5 3.84 -4.08 -12.65
CA TYR A 5 3.73 -2.67 -12.28
C TYR A 5 4.79 -1.83 -13.01
N ARG A 6 6.04 -2.28 -13.05
CA ARG A 6 7.12 -1.59 -13.78
C ARG A 6 6.84 -1.56 -15.29
N ALA A 7 6.30 -2.64 -15.87
CA ALA A 7 5.89 -2.66 -17.28
C ALA A 7 4.77 -1.64 -17.58
N HIS A 8 3.75 -1.58 -16.72
CA HIS A 8 2.67 -0.60 -16.81
C HIS A 8 3.17 0.84 -16.72
N VAL A 9 4.11 1.11 -15.79
CA VAL A 9 4.75 2.44 -15.67
C VAL A 9 5.46 2.82 -16.97
N ALA A 10 6.20 1.88 -17.57
CA ALA A 10 6.90 2.13 -18.84
C ALA A 10 5.91 2.41 -19.99
N GLU A 11 4.86 1.59 -20.15
CA GLU A 11 3.83 1.77 -21.17
C GLU A 11 3.12 3.13 -21.04
N ARG A 12 2.77 3.51 -19.80
CA ARG A 12 2.13 4.80 -19.49
C ARG A 12 3.07 5.98 -19.80
N ALA A 13 4.35 5.83 -19.49
CA ALA A 13 5.36 6.86 -19.77
C ALA A 13 5.56 7.09 -21.28
N GLU A 14 5.49 6.04 -22.11
CA GLU A 14 5.51 6.18 -23.59
C GLU A 14 4.34 7.01 -24.11
N MET A 15 3.20 6.93 -23.44
CA MET A 15 2.01 7.74 -23.73
C MET A 15 2.03 9.13 -23.06
N GLY A 16 3.08 9.46 -22.29
CA GLY A 16 3.20 10.73 -21.57
C GLY A 16 2.23 10.89 -20.40
N ILE A 17 1.71 9.78 -19.86
CA ILE A 17 0.73 9.78 -18.77
C ILE A 17 1.28 9.09 -17.52
N VAL A 18 0.74 9.47 -16.37
CA VAL A 18 1.12 8.87 -15.08
C VAL A 18 0.55 7.44 -14.95
N PRO A 19 1.24 6.54 -14.22
CA PRO A 19 0.71 5.21 -13.96
C PRO A 19 -0.60 5.29 -13.18
N ALA A 20 -1.53 4.38 -13.49
CA ALA A 20 -2.75 4.21 -12.71
C ALA A 20 -2.41 3.87 -11.23
N PRO A 21 -3.27 4.27 -10.27
CA PRO A 21 -3.20 3.79 -8.90
C PRO A 21 -3.29 2.26 -8.82
N LEU A 22 -2.82 1.70 -7.71
CA LEU A 22 -2.93 0.27 -7.44
C LEU A 22 -4.38 -0.12 -7.15
N ASN A 23 -4.80 -1.25 -7.74
CA ASN A 23 -6.08 -1.87 -7.42
C ASN A 23 -5.97 -2.79 -6.18
N ALA A 24 -7.10 -3.33 -5.71
CA ALA A 24 -7.16 -4.17 -4.52
C ALA A 24 -6.24 -5.41 -4.59
N GLU A 25 -6.20 -6.09 -5.74
CA GLU A 25 -5.35 -7.27 -5.95
C GLU A 25 -3.85 -6.92 -5.87
N GLN A 26 -3.46 -5.80 -6.47
CA GLN A 26 -2.09 -5.30 -6.43
C GLN A 26 -1.70 -4.87 -5.01
N VAL A 27 -2.60 -4.25 -4.24
CA VAL A 27 -2.35 -3.91 -2.84
C VAL A 27 -2.20 -5.16 -1.97
N ALA A 28 -3.04 -6.18 -2.18
CA ALA A 28 -2.91 -7.46 -1.48
C ALA A 28 -1.55 -8.12 -1.77
N ALA A 29 -1.14 -8.17 -3.04
CA ALA A 29 0.17 -8.69 -3.42
C ALA A 29 1.33 -7.83 -2.87
N LEU A 30 1.17 -6.51 -2.82
CA LEU A 30 2.15 -5.60 -2.23
C LEU A 30 2.30 -5.82 -0.72
N ILE A 31 1.23 -6.11 0.00
CA ILE A 31 1.27 -6.42 1.44
C ILE A 31 2.12 -7.68 1.71
N GLU A 32 1.99 -8.71 0.89
CA GLU A 32 2.82 -9.92 1.05
C GLU A 32 4.31 -9.63 0.81
N LEU A 33 4.63 -8.73 -0.13
CA LEU A 33 6.00 -8.23 -0.33
C LEU A 33 6.47 -7.37 0.85
N LEU A 34 5.62 -6.55 1.46
CA LEU A 34 5.98 -5.75 2.65
C LEU A 34 6.26 -6.62 3.87
N LYS A 35 5.60 -7.78 3.99
CA LYS A 35 5.86 -8.75 5.06
C LYS A 35 7.18 -9.50 4.86
N ASN A 36 7.57 -9.73 3.60
CA ASN A 36 8.81 -10.44 3.23
C ASN A 36 9.53 -9.66 2.10
N PRO A 37 10.15 -8.51 2.41
CA PRO A 37 10.69 -7.64 1.39
C PRO A 37 11.89 -8.28 0.68
N PRO A 38 11.93 -8.28 -0.66
CA PRO A 38 13.17 -8.54 -1.39
C PRO A 38 14.22 -7.50 -1.01
N ALA A 39 15.46 -7.93 -0.82
CA ALA A 39 16.55 -7.05 -0.42
C ALA A 39 16.74 -5.89 -1.42
N GLY A 40 16.73 -4.66 -0.90
CA GLY A 40 16.91 -3.43 -1.67
C GLY A 40 15.64 -2.88 -2.33
N GLU A 41 14.49 -3.50 -2.12
CA GLU A 41 13.18 -3.03 -2.64
C GLU A 41 12.33 -2.36 -1.54
N GLU A 42 12.78 -2.31 -0.29
CA GLU A 42 12.02 -1.88 0.89
C GLU A 42 11.43 -0.47 0.72
N ASP A 43 12.26 0.49 0.31
CA ASP A 43 11.84 1.87 0.12
C ASP A 43 10.84 2.01 -1.04
N PHE A 44 11.05 1.25 -2.11
CA PHE A 44 10.16 1.27 -3.27
C PHE A 44 8.79 0.68 -2.91
N LEU A 45 8.75 -0.43 -2.17
CA LEU A 45 7.50 -1.02 -1.68
C LEU A 45 6.74 -0.05 -0.78
N MET A 46 7.46 0.65 0.11
CA MET A 46 6.86 1.68 0.98
C MET A 46 6.36 2.89 0.20
N GLU A 47 7.05 3.32 -0.86
CA GLU A 47 6.58 4.37 -1.75
C GLU A 47 5.26 3.96 -2.43
N LEU A 48 5.21 2.76 -3.01
CA LEU A 48 3.98 2.24 -3.63
C LEU A 48 2.82 2.20 -2.63
N PHE A 49 3.07 1.69 -1.43
CA PHE A 49 2.05 1.51 -0.41
C PHE A 49 1.52 2.85 0.12
N THR A 50 2.38 3.86 0.23
CA THR A 50 2.00 5.17 0.78
C THR A 50 1.43 6.11 -0.29
N GLN A 51 1.95 6.08 -1.52
CA GLN A 51 1.67 7.08 -2.56
C GLN A 51 0.77 6.58 -3.69
N ARG A 52 0.66 5.25 -3.90
CA ARG A 52 -0.02 4.69 -5.08
C ARG A 52 -1.32 3.95 -4.77
N VAL A 53 -1.74 3.92 -3.50
CA VAL A 53 -3.04 3.36 -3.12
C VAL A 53 -4.08 4.49 -3.03
N PRO A 54 -5.24 4.37 -3.70
CA PRO A 54 -6.36 5.28 -3.53
C PRO A 54 -6.74 5.48 -2.05
N ALA A 55 -7.28 6.65 -1.72
CA ALA A 55 -7.83 6.96 -0.41
C ALA A 55 -9.35 6.77 -0.38
N GLY A 56 -9.99 6.94 0.77
CA GLY A 56 -11.44 6.89 0.88
C GLY A 56 -12.00 5.47 1.00
N VAL A 57 -13.08 5.21 0.27
CA VAL A 57 -13.85 3.95 0.31
C VAL A 57 -13.60 3.03 -0.90
N ASP A 58 -12.49 3.26 -1.61
CA ASP A 58 -12.03 2.37 -2.67
C ASP A 58 -11.65 0.98 -2.12
N GLU A 59 -11.79 -0.07 -2.93
CA GLU A 59 -11.46 -1.44 -2.52
C GLU A 59 -9.97 -1.59 -2.18
N ALA A 60 -9.07 -0.91 -2.89
CA ALA A 60 -7.65 -0.90 -2.56
C ALA A 60 -7.37 -0.18 -1.23
N ALA A 61 -8.13 0.89 -0.94
CA ALA A 61 -8.08 1.57 0.35
C ALA A 61 -8.56 0.66 1.48
N TYR A 62 -9.61 -0.15 1.26
CA TYR A 62 -10.09 -1.14 2.21
C TYR A 62 -9.01 -2.16 2.58
N VAL A 63 -8.33 -2.74 1.58
CA VAL A 63 -7.27 -3.72 1.79
C VAL A 63 -6.11 -3.09 2.59
N LYS A 64 -5.70 -1.87 2.22
CA LYS A 64 -4.66 -1.13 2.94
C LYS A 64 -5.05 -0.83 4.40
N ALA A 65 -6.25 -0.29 4.63
CA ALA A 65 -6.72 0.03 5.97
C ALA A 65 -6.85 -1.22 6.86
N SER A 66 -7.35 -2.31 6.31
CA SER A 66 -7.51 -3.59 7.03
C SER A 66 -6.16 -4.15 7.48
N PHE A 67 -5.15 -4.12 6.60
CA PHE A 67 -3.80 -4.54 6.95
C PHE A 67 -3.18 -3.65 8.03
N LEU A 68 -3.27 -2.31 7.89
CA LEU A 68 -2.74 -1.39 8.89
C LEU A 68 -3.42 -1.55 10.25
N ALA A 69 -4.74 -1.78 10.26
CA ALA A 69 -5.48 -2.07 11.48
C ALA A 69 -4.99 -3.36 12.16
N ALA A 70 -4.71 -4.41 11.39
CA ALA A 70 -4.15 -5.66 11.91
C ALA A 70 -2.75 -5.48 12.49
N VAL A 71 -1.91 -4.61 11.89
CA VAL A 71 -0.60 -4.24 12.43
C VAL A 71 -0.74 -3.49 13.75
N VAL A 72 -1.60 -2.48 13.81
CA VAL A 72 -1.86 -1.70 15.06
C VAL A 72 -2.36 -2.59 16.19
N LYS A 73 -3.18 -3.61 15.89
CA LYS A 73 -3.68 -4.57 16.87
C LYS A 73 -2.68 -5.66 17.26
N GLY A 74 -1.52 -5.73 16.60
CA GLY A 74 -0.54 -6.80 16.79
C GLY A 74 -0.99 -8.17 16.26
N GLU A 75 -2.02 -8.21 15.41
CA GLU A 75 -2.51 -9.44 14.77
C GLU A 75 -1.59 -9.88 13.61
N VAL A 76 -0.90 -8.91 12.99
CA VAL A 76 0.05 -9.13 11.89
C VAL A 76 1.32 -8.34 12.17
N SER A 77 2.49 -8.95 11.96
CA SER A 77 3.78 -8.27 12.02
C SER A 77 4.29 -7.91 10.62
N CYS A 78 5.00 -6.79 10.52
CA CYS A 78 5.69 -6.33 9.32
C CYS A 78 6.95 -5.55 9.75
N GLU A 79 8.13 -6.00 9.35
CA GLU A 79 9.39 -5.37 9.77
C GLU A 79 9.51 -3.90 9.32
N LEU A 80 8.87 -3.55 8.20
CA LEU A 80 8.91 -2.21 7.64
C LEU A 80 7.89 -1.23 8.27
N ILE A 81 6.90 -1.74 9.00
CA ILE A 81 5.76 -0.95 9.50
C ILE A 81 5.52 -1.28 10.97
N SER A 82 5.97 -0.40 11.86
CA SER A 82 5.59 -0.43 13.28
C SER A 82 4.12 -0.05 13.48
N ASP A 83 3.58 -0.28 14.67
CA ASP A 83 2.25 0.17 15.08
C ASP A 83 2.10 1.69 15.01
N GLU A 84 3.12 2.47 15.42
CA GLU A 84 3.06 3.94 15.31
C GLU A 84 3.09 4.39 13.85
N ARG A 85 3.89 3.71 13.00
CA ARG A 85 3.93 3.98 11.56
C ARG A 85 2.61 3.60 10.90
N ALA A 86 2.01 2.48 11.27
CA ALA A 86 0.71 2.05 10.75
C ALA A 86 -0.39 3.06 11.09
N THR A 87 -0.43 3.53 12.34
CA THR A 87 -1.35 4.59 12.79
C THR A 87 -1.15 5.89 12.01
N THR A 88 0.10 6.28 11.76
CA THR A 88 0.44 7.46 10.96
C THR A 88 -0.10 7.34 9.52
N ILE A 89 0.06 6.17 8.90
CA ILE A 89 -0.43 5.92 7.53
C ILE A 89 -1.95 5.90 7.50
N LEU A 90 -2.62 5.30 8.49
CA LEU A 90 -4.08 5.35 8.61
C LEU A 90 -4.58 6.80 8.68
N GLY A 91 -3.90 7.67 9.45
CA GLY A 91 -4.23 9.10 9.55
C GLY A 91 -4.15 9.86 8.21
N SER A 92 -3.39 9.37 7.24
CA SER A 92 -3.24 10.03 5.93
C SER A 92 -4.27 9.61 4.88
N MET A 93 -5.18 8.68 5.19
CA MET A 93 -6.10 8.08 4.21
C MET A 93 -7.37 8.91 3.93
N LEU A 94 -7.40 10.18 4.34
CA LEU A 94 -8.43 11.18 4.02
C LEU A 94 -9.88 10.86 4.44
N GLY A 95 -10.12 9.75 5.14
CA GLY A 95 -11.43 9.31 5.64
C GLY A 95 -11.91 8.01 5.00
N GLY A 96 -12.98 7.41 5.55
CA GLY A 96 -13.50 6.11 5.12
C GLY A 96 -13.01 4.96 6.01
N TYR A 97 -12.41 3.93 5.41
CA TYR A 97 -12.05 2.69 6.12
C TYR A 97 -10.95 2.88 7.19
N ASN A 98 -10.24 4.00 7.18
CA ASN A 98 -9.26 4.35 8.19
C ASN A 98 -9.87 4.91 9.49
N ILE A 99 -11.16 5.28 9.52
CA ILE A 99 -11.75 5.95 10.69
C ILE A 99 -11.99 4.99 11.86
N GLN A 100 -12.53 3.79 11.62
CA GLN A 100 -12.80 2.84 12.71
C GLN A 100 -11.53 2.26 13.37
N PRO A 101 -10.42 2.01 12.62
CA PRO A 101 -9.16 1.59 13.22
C PRO A 101 -8.41 2.64 14.05
N LEU A 102 -8.67 3.94 13.84
CA LEU A 102 -8.08 5.05 14.60
C LEU A 102 -8.84 5.32 15.90
#